data_AF-A0A357ND36-F1
#
_entry.id   AF-A0A357ND36-F1
#
_cell.length_a   1.000
_cell.length_b   1.000
_cell.length_c   1.000
_cell.angle_alpha   90.00
_cell.angle_beta   90.00
_cell.angle_gamma   90.00
#
_symmetry.space_group_name_H-M   'P 1'
#
loop_
_entity.id
_entity.type
_entity.pdbx_description
1 polymer ?
#
loop_
_entity_poly.entity_id
_entity_poly.type
_entity_poly.pdbx_seq_one_letter_code
_entity_poly.pdbx_strand_id
1 'polypeptide(L)'
;MYWDYAIFAVVIMTGFAVQQLWMNARLKEFFNGHKTVPTYPLRTVWIAWLVVIALLTGGFFLMRYEEAWEKRKVWDLFSWVAPTLTYELERQGHAQIQGEEDGRYAELMTHMQQWIRVNPQIQSIYTLKRTAGGQVCFWLAPETDYDGNGVIEGDKEDRVPLGTVYTDVIPEIEQAFAGAYSVQAKPTTDYW
;
A
#
# COMPACT_ATOMS: atom_id res chain seq x y z
N MET A 1 -8.27 -4.52 4.36
CA MET A 1 -9.09 -3.38 3.88
C MET A 1 -10.52 -3.78 3.49
N TYR A 2 -10.76 -4.63 2.46
CA TYR A 2 -12.14 -5.05 2.12
C TYR A 2 -12.87 -5.80 3.25
N TRP A 3 -12.13 -6.61 4.01
CA TRP A 3 -12.66 -7.36 5.15
C TRP A 3 -13.05 -6.45 6.31
N ASP A 4 -12.31 -5.38 6.56
CA ASP A 4 -12.56 -4.46 7.66
C ASP A 4 -13.87 -3.69 7.43
N TYR A 5 -14.11 -3.24 6.19
CA TYR A 5 -15.37 -2.59 5.81
C TYR A 5 -16.54 -3.58 5.85
N ALA A 6 -16.35 -4.81 5.38
CA ALA A 6 -17.38 -5.84 5.42
C ALA A 6 -17.78 -6.20 6.86
N ILE A 7 -16.80 -6.34 7.75
CA ILE A 7 -17.02 -6.58 9.19
C ILE A 7 -17.76 -5.38 9.80
N PHE A 8 -17.31 -4.15 9.52
CA PHE A 8 -17.99 -2.94 9.98
C PHE A 8 -19.46 -2.90 9.53
N ALA A 9 -19.73 -3.15 8.25
CA ALA A 9 -21.09 -3.19 7.71
C ALA A 9 -21.95 -4.27 8.39
N VAL A 10 -21.40 -5.47 8.61
CA VAL A 10 -22.10 -6.55 9.31
C VAL A 10 -22.38 -6.19 10.77
N VAL A 11 -21.44 -5.56 11.48
CA VAL A 11 -21.65 -5.11 12.86
C VAL A 11 -22.77 -4.07 12.92
N ILE A 12 -22.77 -3.08 12.03
CA ILE A 12 -23.83 -2.06 11.96
C ILE A 12 -25.19 -2.69 11.65
N MET A 13 -25.28 -3.59 10.67
CA MET A 13 -26.54 -4.27 10.34
C MET A 13 -27.03 -5.16 11.47
N THR A 14 -26.13 -5.88 12.15
CA THR A 14 -26.48 -6.77 13.27
C THR A 14 -26.95 -5.95 14.48
N GLY A 15 -26.24 -4.87 14.82
CA GLY A 15 -26.65 -3.94 15.88
C GLY A 15 -28.01 -3.33 15.61
N PHE A 16 -28.26 -2.90 14.37
CA PHE A 16 -29.55 -2.35 13.95
C PHE A 16 -30.68 -3.40 14.04
N ALA A 17 -30.42 -4.64 13.62
CA ALA A 17 -31.38 -5.74 13.75
C ALA A 17 -31.71 -6.07 15.20
N VAL A 18 -30.72 -6.12 16.09
CA VAL A 18 -30.91 -6.36 17.54
C VAL A 18 -31.71 -5.22 18.17
N GLN A 19 -31.38 -3.96 17.87
CA GLN A 19 -32.13 -2.80 18.34
C GLN A 19 -33.60 -2.87 17.91
N GLN A 20 -33.86 -3.26 16.66
CA GLN A 20 -35.21 -3.39 16.13
C GLN A 20 -35.99 -4.55 16.79
N LEU A 21 -35.35 -5.71 17.01
CA LEU A 21 -35.96 -6.84 17.71
C LEU A 21 -36.31 -6.48 19.16
N TRP A 22 -35.40 -5.80 19.85
CA TRP A 22 -35.60 -5.33 21.22
C TRP A 22 -36.73 -4.29 21.30
N MET A 23 -36.75 -3.32 20.39
CA MET A 23 -37.82 -2.33 20.30
C MET A 23 -39.17 -2.99 20.00
N ASN A 24 -39.22 -3.97 19.09
CA ASN A 24 -40.44 -4.72 18.78
C ASN A 24 -40.94 -5.55 19.98
N ALA A 25 -40.05 -6.18 20.74
CA ALA A 25 -40.40 -6.92 21.95
C ALA A 25 -40.96 -5.97 23.02
N ARG A 26 -40.29 -4.84 23.27
CA ARG A 26 -40.71 -3.85 24.27
C ARG A 26 -42.02 -3.14 23.91
N LEU A 27 -42.24 -2.86 22.62
CA LEU A 27 -43.52 -2.34 22.12
C LEU A 27 -44.65 -3.36 22.34
N LYS A 28 -44.42 -4.65 22.07
CA LYS A 28 -45.43 -5.70 22.36
C LYS A 28 -45.79 -5.77 23.84
N GLU A 29 -44.81 -5.68 24.73
CA GLU A 29 -45.06 -5.64 26.18
C GLU A 29 -45.84 -4.39 26.59
N PHE A 30 -45.48 -3.21 26.06
CA PHE A 30 -46.15 -1.94 26.39
C PHE A 30 -47.62 -1.89 25.90
N PHE A 31 -47.91 -2.48 24.75
CA PHE A 31 -49.26 -2.51 24.17
C PHE A 31 -50.09 -3.73 24.59
N ASN A 32 -49.54 -4.64 25.40
CA ASN A 32 -50.24 -5.81 25.92
C ASN A 32 -51.35 -5.38 26.91
N GLY A 33 -52.54 -5.08 26.37
CA GLY A 33 -53.71 -4.58 27.10
C GLY A 33 -54.53 -3.50 26.38
N HIS A 34 -54.00 -2.91 25.30
CA HIS A 34 -54.68 -1.87 24.51
C HIS A 34 -55.15 -2.42 23.15
N LYS A 35 -56.44 -2.24 22.81
CA LYS A 35 -57.07 -2.83 21.59
C LYS A 35 -56.55 -2.25 20.26
N THR A 36 -55.80 -1.17 20.28
CA THR A 36 -55.28 -0.50 19.09
C THR A 36 -53.76 -0.41 19.19
N VAL A 37 -53.07 -1.36 18.56
CA VAL A 37 -51.64 -1.22 18.27
C VAL A 37 -51.53 -0.20 17.13
N PRO A 38 -50.89 0.98 17.32
CA PRO A 38 -50.71 1.91 16.22
C PRO A 38 -49.97 1.21 15.08
N THR A 39 -50.56 1.21 13.88
CA THR A 39 -50.04 0.61 12.65
C THR A 39 -48.83 1.38 12.07
N TYR A 40 -48.01 1.98 12.92
CA TYR A 40 -46.76 2.64 12.54
C TYR A 40 -45.49 1.78 12.39
N PRO A 41 -45.44 0.42 12.51
CA PRO A 41 -44.13 -0.19 12.77
C PRO A 41 -43.42 -0.81 11.55
N LEU A 42 -44.07 -1.02 10.41
CA LEU A 42 -43.44 -1.75 9.28
C LEU A 42 -42.77 -0.83 8.25
N ARG A 43 -43.47 0.21 7.76
CA ARG A 43 -42.94 1.07 6.69
C ARG A 43 -41.72 1.89 7.14
N THR A 44 -41.74 2.42 8.36
CA THR A 44 -40.63 3.20 8.95
C THR A 44 -39.37 2.35 9.16
N VAL A 45 -39.55 1.08 9.53
CA VAL A 45 -38.47 0.09 9.63
C VAL A 45 -37.83 -0.17 8.27
N TRP A 46 -38.64 -0.42 7.23
CA TRP A 46 -38.11 -0.63 5.87
C TRP A 46 -37.39 0.62 5.34
N ILE A 47 -37.90 1.82 5.63
CA ILE A 47 -37.23 3.08 5.29
C ILE A 47 -35.89 3.20 6.01
N ALA A 48 -35.83 2.86 7.31
CA ALA A 48 -34.59 2.91 8.06
C ALA A 48 -33.54 1.92 7.53
N TRP A 49 -33.94 0.69 7.18
CA TRP A 49 -33.06 -0.26 6.49
C TRP A 49 -32.56 0.25 5.14
N LEU A 50 -33.43 0.86 4.33
CA LEU A 50 -33.03 1.47 3.06
C LEU A 50 -32.01 2.58 3.28
N VAL A 51 -32.18 3.43 4.31
CA VAL A 51 -31.22 4.48 4.66
C VAL A 51 -29.89 3.88 5.10
N VAL A 52 -29.90 2.86 5.97
CA VAL A 52 -28.66 2.18 6.43
C VAL A 52 -27.93 1.53 5.25
N ILE A 53 -28.65 0.81 4.39
CA ILE A 53 -28.06 0.18 3.20
C ILE A 53 -27.52 1.24 2.24
N ALA A 54 -28.25 2.34 2.02
CA ALA A 54 -27.79 3.43 1.18
C ALA A 54 -26.52 4.10 1.73
N LEU A 55 -26.44 4.31 3.05
CA LEU A 55 -25.25 4.87 3.70
C LEU A 55 -24.05 3.93 3.62
N LEU A 56 -24.24 2.62 3.84
CA LEU A 56 -23.17 1.63 3.71
C LEU A 56 -22.72 1.47 2.25
N THR A 57 -23.66 1.45 1.31
CA THR A 57 -23.32 1.37 -0.11
C THR A 57 -22.57 2.63 -0.54
N GLY A 58 -23.07 3.81 -0.16
CA GLY A 58 -22.41 5.10 -0.43
C GLY A 58 -21.02 5.18 0.17
N GLY A 59 -20.85 4.77 1.43
CA GLY A 59 -19.56 4.73 2.11
C GLY A 59 -18.56 3.80 1.42
N PHE A 60 -19.00 2.62 0.96
CA PHE A 60 -18.15 1.70 0.20
C PHE A 60 -17.62 2.32 -1.08
N PHE A 61 -18.48 2.98 -1.88
CA PHE A 61 -18.05 3.62 -3.12
C PHE A 61 -17.11 4.81 -2.86
N LEU A 62 -17.37 5.59 -1.82
CA LEU A 62 -16.56 6.76 -1.46
C LEU A 62 -15.17 6.33 -0.99
N MET A 63 -15.09 5.30 -0.14
CA MET A 63 -13.82 4.69 0.28
C MET A 63 -12.99 4.19 -0.90
N ARG A 64 -13.63 3.49 -1.85
CA ARG A 64 -12.94 3.00 -3.05
C ARG A 64 -12.43 4.12 -3.95
N TYR A 65 -13.16 5.23 -4.00
CA TYR A 65 -12.75 6.40 -4.75
C TYR A 65 -11.49 7.02 -4.12
N GLU A 66 -11.48 7.21 -2.79
CA GLU A 66 -10.30 7.73 -2.06
C GLU A 66 -9.08 6.80 -2.20
N GLU A 67 -9.24 5.47 -2.06
CA GLU A 67 -8.14 4.52 -2.27
C GLU A 67 -7.50 4.66 -3.67
N ALA A 68 -8.34 4.82 -4.71
CA ALA A 68 -7.85 4.99 -6.07
C ALA A 68 -7.14 6.34 -6.27
N TRP A 69 -7.60 7.39 -5.57
CA TRP A 69 -7.01 8.72 -5.59
C TRP A 69 -5.67 8.79 -4.88
N GLU A 70 -5.55 8.21 -3.69
CA GLU A 70 -4.28 8.13 -2.95
C GLU A 70 -3.23 7.36 -3.74
N LYS A 71 -3.62 6.23 -4.34
CA LYS A 71 -2.73 5.49 -5.24
C LYS A 71 -2.26 6.37 -6.39
N ARG A 72 -3.16 7.05 -7.10
CA ARG A 72 -2.76 7.93 -8.22
C ARG A 72 -1.76 9.00 -7.80
N LYS A 73 -1.93 9.64 -6.65
CA LYS A 73 -0.98 10.65 -6.15
C LYS A 73 0.43 10.08 -5.96
N VAL A 74 0.54 8.88 -5.39
CA VAL A 74 1.83 8.20 -5.23
C VAL A 74 2.45 7.89 -6.60
N TRP A 75 1.64 7.36 -7.52
CA TRP A 75 2.10 6.99 -8.87
C TRP A 75 2.54 8.21 -9.69
N ASP A 76 1.78 9.30 -9.65
CA ASP A 76 2.11 10.55 -10.36
C ASP A 76 3.41 11.19 -9.84
N LEU A 77 3.73 11.01 -8.55
CA LEU A 77 5.00 11.46 -7.98
C LEU A 77 6.16 10.64 -8.55
N PHE A 78 6.04 9.31 -8.54
CA PHE A 78 7.11 8.42 -9.01
C PHE A 78 7.30 8.41 -10.53
N SER A 79 6.26 8.75 -11.31
CA SER A 79 6.34 8.76 -12.78
C SER A 79 7.37 9.75 -13.32
N TRP A 80 7.69 10.81 -12.58
CA TRP A 80 8.70 11.80 -12.96
C TRP A 80 10.06 11.57 -12.31
N VAL A 81 10.05 11.10 -11.06
CA VAL A 81 11.28 10.87 -10.29
C VAL A 81 12.06 9.67 -10.83
N ALA A 82 11.40 8.55 -11.10
CA ALA A 82 12.08 7.31 -11.50
C ALA A 82 12.86 7.45 -12.82
N PRO A 83 12.32 8.06 -13.90
CA PRO A 83 13.09 8.28 -15.13
C PRO A 83 14.28 9.23 -14.94
N THR A 84 14.12 10.27 -14.10
CA THR A 84 15.20 11.24 -13.82
C THR A 84 16.36 10.55 -13.12
N LEU A 85 16.08 9.81 -12.04
CA LEU A 85 17.08 9.02 -11.34
C LEU A 85 17.73 8.00 -12.28
N THR A 86 16.94 7.26 -13.07
CA THR A 86 17.47 6.26 -14.01
C THR A 86 18.46 6.88 -14.99
N TYR A 87 18.10 8.02 -15.58
CA TYR A 87 18.96 8.76 -16.49
C TYR A 87 20.25 9.23 -15.82
N GLU A 88 20.18 9.70 -14.57
CA GLU A 88 21.37 10.13 -13.82
C GLU A 88 22.31 8.97 -13.50
N LEU A 89 21.77 7.83 -13.05
CA LEU A 89 22.56 6.62 -12.80
C LEU A 89 23.21 6.10 -14.09
N GLU A 90 22.47 6.10 -15.20
CA GLU A 90 23.00 5.71 -16.51
C GLU A 90 24.14 6.63 -16.95
N ARG A 91 23.95 7.96 -16.85
CA ARG A 91 24.95 8.96 -17.21
C ARG A 91 26.21 8.86 -16.36
N GLN A 92 26.10 8.47 -15.09
CA GLN A 92 27.23 8.23 -14.18
C GLN A 92 27.89 6.87 -14.39
N GLY A 93 27.39 6.07 -15.34
CA GLY A 93 28.01 4.83 -15.76
C GLY A 93 27.63 3.62 -14.91
N HIS A 94 26.40 3.59 -14.42
CA HIS A 94 25.85 2.44 -13.67
C HIS A 94 26.10 1.10 -14.39
N ALA A 95 25.85 1.06 -15.69
CA ALA A 95 25.95 -0.15 -16.49
C ALA A 95 27.36 -0.72 -16.58
N GLN A 96 28.41 0.11 -16.47
CA GLN A 96 29.79 -0.33 -16.62
C GLN A 96 30.48 -0.63 -15.28
N ILE A 97 29.80 -0.52 -14.13
CA ILE A 97 30.37 -0.96 -12.85
C ILE A 97 30.79 -2.45 -12.96
N GLN A 98 31.97 -2.78 -12.46
CA GLN A 98 32.50 -4.16 -12.48
C GLN A 98 32.56 -4.80 -11.09
N GLY A 99 32.52 -4.00 -10.02
CA GLY A 99 32.55 -4.46 -8.63
C GLY A 99 32.65 -3.28 -7.67
N GLU A 100 32.75 -3.56 -6.37
CA GLU A 100 32.77 -2.53 -5.32
C GLU A 100 34.05 -1.67 -5.34
N GLU A 101 35.16 -2.20 -5.86
CA GLU A 101 36.44 -1.49 -5.99
C GLU A 101 36.44 -0.44 -7.13
N ASP A 102 35.40 -0.42 -7.96
CA ASP A 102 35.25 0.58 -9.01
C ASP A 102 34.97 1.95 -8.36
N GLY A 103 35.77 2.97 -8.66
CA GLY A 103 35.59 4.30 -8.08
C GLY A 103 34.18 4.87 -8.28
N ARG A 104 33.50 4.47 -9.37
CA ARG A 104 32.12 4.89 -9.66
C ARG A 104 31.10 4.24 -8.73
N TYR A 105 31.40 3.07 -8.17
CA TYR A 105 30.51 2.38 -7.24
C TYR A 105 30.22 3.28 -6.03
N ALA A 106 31.26 3.74 -5.34
CA ALA A 106 31.11 4.61 -4.17
C ALA A 106 30.40 5.95 -4.50
N GLU A 107 30.68 6.53 -5.67
CA GLU A 107 30.02 7.74 -6.14
C GLU A 107 28.52 7.54 -6.35
N LEU A 108 28.13 6.47 -7.06
CA LEU A 108 26.73 6.12 -7.30
C LEU A 108 25.99 5.76 -6.01
N MET A 109 26.64 5.01 -5.09
CA MET A 109 26.12 4.70 -3.76
C MET A 109 25.78 5.98 -3.00
N THR A 110 26.73 6.91 -2.93
CA THR A 110 26.57 8.21 -2.25
C THR A 110 25.46 9.02 -2.90
N HIS A 111 25.38 9.00 -4.23
CA HIS A 111 24.35 9.72 -4.96
C HIS A 111 22.95 9.18 -4.68
N MET A 112 22.78 7.85 -4.64
CA MET A 112 21.50 7.22 -4.26
C MET A 112 21.10 7.55 -2.82
N GLN A 113 22.04 7.56 -1.88
CA GLN A 113 21.78 7.98 -0.49
C GLN A 113 21.33 9.44 -0.40
N GLN A 114 21.96 10.34 -1.15
CA GLN A 114 21.55 11.74 -1.22
C GLN A 114 20.13 11.88 -1.78
N TRP A 115 19.80 11.10 -2.81
CA TRP A 115 18.45 11.03 -3.37
C TRP A 115 17.41 10.63 -2.32
N ILE A 116 17.67 9.57 -1.55
CA ILE A 116 16.79 9.13 -0.45
C ILE A 116 16.64 10.27 0.57
N ARG A 117 17.75 10.84 1.03
CA ARG A 117 17.77 11.89 2.06
C ARG A 117 16.99 13.15 1.69
N VAL A 118 17.03 13.59 0.43
CA VAL A 118 16.34 14.81 -0.01
C VAL A 118 14.88 14.56 -0.42
N ASN A 119 14.48 13.31 -0.59
CA ASN A 119 13.12 12.92 -0.97
C ASN A 119 12.49 12.03 0.13
N PRO A 120 11.91 12.61 1.19
CA PRO A 120 11.42 11.84 2.35
C PRO A 120 10.25 10.90 2.05
N GLN A 121 9.68 10.95 0.84
CA GLN A 121 8.65 10.01 0.37
C GLN A 121 9.25 8.70 -0.19
N ILE A 122 10.56 8.68 -0.42
CA ILE A 122 11.30 7.52 -0.88
C ILE A 122 11.97 6.91 0.33
N GLN A 123 11.54 5.71 0.71
CA GLN A 123 12.15 5.00 1.83
C GLN A 123 13.50 4.40 1.42
N SER A 124 13.54 3.64 0.33
CA SER A 124 14.76 3.02 -0.18
C SER A 124 14.82 3.08 -1.71
N ILE A 125 16.04 2.96 -2.26
CA ILE A 125 16.30 2.88 -3.69
C ILE A 125 17.37 1.81 -3.90
N TYR A 126 17.11 0.83 -4.75
CA TYR A 126 18.12 -0.14 -5.17
C TYR A 126 18.02 -0.44 -6.66
N THR A 127 19.10 -0.99 -7.21
CA THR A 127 19.17 -1.45 -8.60
C THR A 127 19.45 -2.94 -8.64
N LEU A 128 18.84 -3.61 -9.61
CA LEU A 128 18.97 -5.04 -9.81
C LEU A 128 19.67 -5.32 -11.13
N LYS A 129 20.49 -6.36 -11.16
CA LYS A 129 21.14 -6.85 -12.38
C LYS A 129 20.88 -8.34 -12.55
N ARG A 130 20.57 -8.72 -13.78
CA ARG A 130 20.50 -10.13 -14.17
C ARG A 130 21.90 -10.61 -14.53
N THR A 131 22.37 -11.66 -13.85
CA THR A 131 23.65 -12.31 -14.13
C THR A 131 23.55 -13.17 -15.40
N ALA A 132 24.69 -13.59 -15.95
CA ALA A 132 24.72 -14.50 -17.11
C ALA A 132 24.01 -15.85 -16.85
N GLY A 133 23.94 -16.28 -15.58
CA GLY A 133 23.21 -17.48 -15.16
C GLY A 133 21.71 -17.28 -14.99
N GLY A 134 21.18 -16.09 -15.27
CA GLY A 134 19.75 -15.76 -15.17
C GLY A 134 19.27 -15.35 -13.77
N GLN A 135 20.15 -15.39 -12.76
CA GLN A 135 19.82 -14.93 -11.40
C GLN A 135 19.74 -13.41 -11.35
N VAL A 136 18.78 -12.90 -10.59
CA VAL A 136 18.65 -11.47 -10.29
C VAL A 136 19.40 -11.20 -8.99
N CYS A 137 20.25 -10.19 -9.00
CA CYS A 137 21.05 -9.80 -7.85
C CYS A 137 20.93 -8.30 -7.60
N PHE A 138 21.08 -7.89 -6.33
CA PHE A 138 21.34 -6.50 -5.98
C PHE A 138 22.64 -6.05 -6.62
N TRP A 139 22.59 -4.90 -7.28
CA TRP A 139 23.75 -4.31 -7.93
C TRP A 139 24.25 -3.10 -7.15
N LEU A 140 23.36 -2.15 -6.87
CA LEU A 140 23.57 -1.05 -5.94
C LEU A 140 22.41 -1.02 -4.96
N ALA A 141 22.70 -1.04 -3.66
CA ALA A 141 21.69 -1.04 -2.60
C ALA A 141 22.30 -0.35 -1.36
N PRO A 142 22.03 0.96 -1.18
CA PRO A 142 22.59 1.72 -0.07
C PRO A 142 21.94 1.33 1.23
N GLU A 143 22.70 1.52 2.31
CA GLU A 143 22.15 1.58 3.65
C GLU A 143 21.00 2.60 3.70
N THR A 144 19.96 2.25 4.44
CA THR A 144 18.72 3.01 4.50
C THR A 144 18.26 3.10 5.96
N ASP A 145 18.09 4.34 6.43
CA ASP A 145 17.52 4.65 7.75
C ASP A 145 15.99 4.42 7.69
N TYR A 146 15.57 3.21 8.05
CA TYR A 146 14.18 2.79 7.90
C TYR A 146 13.30 3.33 9.02
N ASP A 147 13.86 3.53 10.21
CA ASP A 147 13.13 4.04 11.37
C ASP A 147 13.18 5.58 11.50
N GLY A 148 14.06 6.24 10.73
CA GLY A 148 14.20 7.68 10.65
C GLY A 148 14.91 8.30 11.86
N ASN A 149 15.70 7.51 12.60
CA ASN A 149 16.39 7.98 13.81
C ASN A 149 17.69 8.74 13.50
N GLY A 150 18.14 8.73 12.24
CA GLY A 150 19.35 9.40 11.75
C GLY A 150 20.64 8.60 11.90
N VAL A 151 20.56 7.33 12.30
CA VAL A 151 21.66 6.39 12.50
C VAL A 151 21.33 5.12 11.74
N ILE A 152 22.30 4.62 10.96
CA ILE A 152 22.17 3.31 10.31
C ILE A 152 22.54 2.24 11.33
N GLU A 153 21.57 1.42 11.74
CA GLU A 153 21.81 0.35 12.71
C GLU A 153 21.04 -0.95 12.46
N GLY A 154 21.70 -2.06 12.81
CA GLY A 154 21.15 -3.41 12.67
C GLY A 154 21.24 -3.98 11.25
N ASP A 155 20.96 -5.27 11.13
CA ASP A 155 21.13 -6.04 9.88
C ASP A 155 20.19 -5.57 8.76
N LYS A 156 19.12 -4.86 9.11
CA LYS A 156 18.10 -4.39 8.17
C LYS A 156 18.51 -3.09 7.47
N GLU A 157 19.13 -2.17 8.20
CA GLU A 157 19.53 -0.87 7.67
C GLU A 157 20.90 -0.92 7.00
N ASP A 158 21.67 -1.98 7.25
CA ASP A 158 22.99 -2.18 6.67
C ASP A 158 22.93 -2.32 5.13
N ARG A 159 24.05 -1.96 4.51
CA ARG A 159 24.24 -2.05 3.07
C ARG A 159 24.14 -3.50 2.60
N VAL A 160 23.28 -3.74 1.61
CA VAL A 160 23.25 -5.04 0.93
C VAL A 160 24.47 -5.18 0.00
N PRO A 161 25.33 -6.19 0.17
CA PRO A 161 26.53 -6.35 -0.66
C PRO A 161 26.21 -6.52 -2.14
N LEU A 162 27.09 -6.01 -3.02
CA LEU A 162 26.94 -6.16 -4.46
C LEU A 162 26.95 -7.66 -4.83
N GLY A 163 25.98 -8.07 -5.64
CA GLY A 163 25.83 -9.45 -6.10
C GLY A 163 24.98 -10.34 -5.19
N THR A 164 24.48 -9.82 -4.06
CA THR A 164 23.51 -10.55 -3.21
C THR A 164 22.30 -10.96 -4.03
N VAL A 165 21.90 -12.23 -3.96
CA VAL A 165 20.79 -12.78 -4.77
C VAL A 165 19.47 -12.21 -4.28
N TYR A 166 18.68 -11.69 -5.22
CA TYR A 166 17.31 -11.24 -4.97
C TYR A 166 16.37 -12.45 -5.10
N THR A 167 15.72 -12.84 -3.99
CA THR A 167 14.93 -14.08 -3.93
C THR A 167 13.45 -13.89 -4.22
N ASP A 168 12.94 -12.67 -4.12
CA ASP A 168 11.51 -12.42 -4.27
C ASP A 168 11.09 -12.48 -5.73
N VAL A 169 9.97 -13.17 -5.98
CA VAL A 169 9.41 -13.34 -7.32
C VAL A 169 8.33 -12.29 -7.54
N ILE A 170 8.74 -11.18 -8.16
CA ILE A 170 7.87 -10.04 -8.45
C ILE A 170 7.70 -9.91 -9.97
N PRO A 171 6.49 -10.10 -10.53
CA PRO A 171 6.26 -10.03 -11.98
C PRO A 171 6.69 -8.70 -12.63
N GLU A 172 6.62 -7.60 -11.88
CA GLU A 172 7.03 -6.27 -12.33
C GLU A 172 8.55 -6.18 -12.53
N ILE A 173 9.38 -6.93 -11.79
CA ILE A 173 10.83 -6.96 -12.03
C ILE A 173 11.14 -7.56 -13.40
N GLU A 174 10.43 -8.62 -13.80
CA GLU A 174 10.59 -9.22 -15.13
C GLU A 174 10.19 -8.24 -16.25
N GLN A 175 9.15 -7.44 -16.04
CA GLN A 175 8.74 -6.38 -16.96
C GLN A 175 9.80 -5.28 -17.07
N ALA A 176 10.40 -4.88 -15.94
CA ALA A 176 11.48 -3.90 -15.90
C ALA A 176 12.71 -4.38 -16.71
N PHE A 177 13.08 -5.66 -16.58
CA PHE A 177 14.16 -6.24 -17.41
C PHE A 177 13.82 -6.29 -18.91
N ALA A 178 12.54 -6.31 -19.27
CA ALA A 178 12.09 -6.17 -20.66
C ALA A 178 12.05 -4.70 -21.14
N GLY A 179 12.46 -3.75 -20.30
CA GLY A 179 12.48 -2.31 -20.60
C GLY A 179 11.14 -1.60 -20.39
N ALA A 180 10.17 -2.24 -19.75
CA ALA A 180 8.88 -1.64 -19.45
C ALA A 180 8.90 -0.94 -18.07
N TYR A 181 8.32 0.25 -17.99
CA TYR A 181 8.03 0.85 -16.69
C TYR A 181 6.89 0.08 -16.01
N SER A 182 7.12 -0.35 -14.78
CA SER A 182 6.16 -1.14 -14.00
C SER A 182 6.22 -0.76 -12.53
N VAL A 183 5.07 -0.81 -11.87
CA VAL A 183 4.92 -0.56 -10.44
C VAL A 183 3.93 -1.58 -9.88
N GLN A 184 4.19 -2.09 -8.68
CA GLN A 184 3.33 -3.09 -8.07
C GLN A 184 1.94 -2.52 -7.77
N ALA A 185 0.90 -3.28 -8.12
CA ALA A 185 -0.50 -2.84 -7.95
C ALA A 185 -0.95 -2.74 -6.48
N LYS A 186 -0.23 -3.41 -5.58
CA LYS A 186 -0.50 -3.44 -4.14
C LYS A 186 0.79 -3.12 -3.39
N PRO A 187 0.71 -2.35 -2.29
CA PRO A 187 1.83 -2.22 -1.37
C PRO A 187 2.27 -3.60 -0.89
N THR A 188 3.57 -3.84 -0.94
CA THR A 188 4.21 -5.01 -0.35
C THR A 188 5.16 -4.53 0.73
N THR A 189 5.38 -5.37 1.73
CA THR A 189 6.50 -5.21 2.65
C THR A 189 7.63 -6.04 2.07
N ASP A 190 8.74 -5.40 1.75
CA ASP A 190 9.94 -6.13 1.36
C ASP A 190 10.71 -6.55 2.64
N TYR A 191 11.53 -7.61 2.53
CA TYR A 191 12.26 -8.19 3.66
C TYR A 191 13.32 -7.24 4.23
N TRP A 192 13.88 -6.40 3.36
CA TRP A 192 14.96 -5.46 3.59
C TRP A 192 14.43 -4.14 4.14
#